data_AF-A0A9X2YIP2-F1
#
_entry.id   AF-A0A9X2YIP2-F1
#
_cell.length_a   1.000
_cell.length_b   1.000
_cell.length_c   1.000
_cell.angle_alpha   90.00
_cell.angle_beta   90.00
_cell.angle_gamma   90.00
#
_symmetry.space_group_name_H-M   'P 1'
#
loop_
_entity.id
_entity.type
_entity.pdbx_description
1 polymer ?
#
loop_
_entity_poly.entity_id
_entity_poly.type
_entity_poly.pdbx_seq_one_letter_code
_entity_poly.pdbx_strand_id
1 'polypeptide(L)'
;MTNTLAADATDVAALSTAHTLAMARSDIHSAVNADTDHRRHQYALSARDHAVTLLLERTSEPSQREHAEYYLADAEAIIAATTPIS
;
A
#
# COMPACT_ATOMS: atom_id res chain seq x y z
N MET A 1 -11.99 -30.77 -16.55
CA MET A 1 -12.79 -29.81 -15.75
C MET A 1 -11.93 -29.28 -14.59
N THR A 2 -10.92 -28.44 -14.86
CA THR A 2 -9.99 -27.91 -13.84
C THR A 2 -9.82 -26.38 -13.92
N ASN A 3 -10.58 -25.70 -14.78
CA ASN A 3 -10.34 -24.29 -15.13
C ASN A 3 -11.05 -23.28 -14.21
N THR A 4 -12.07 -23.70 -13.45
CA THR A 4 -12.90 -22.80 -12.64
C THR A 4 -12.20 -22.35 -11.35
N LEU A 5 -11.51 -23.26 -10.66
CA LEU A 5 -10.81 -22.96 -9.40
C LEU A 5 -9.64 -21.97 -9.56
N ALA A 6 -8.95 -22.02 -10.71
CA ALA A 6 -7.86 -21.10 -11.01
C ALA A 6 -8.36 -19.69 -11.35
N ALA A 7 -9.48 -19.59 -12.08
CA ALA A 7 -10.11 -18.31 -12.40
C ALA A 7 -10.63 -17.59 -11.15
N ASP A 8 -11.33 -18.31 -10.26
CA ASP A 8 -11.84 -17.74 -9.00
C ASP A 8 -10.68 -17.21 -8.11
N ALA A 9 -9.55 -17.94 -8.07
CA ALA A 9 -8.39 -17.51 -7.30
C ALA A 9 -7.74 -16.23 -7.87
N THR A 10 -7.69 -16.09 -9.21
CA THR A 10 -7.18 -14.88 -9.86
C THR A 10 -8.10 -13.67 -9.62
N ASP A 11 -9.41 -13.85 -9.69
CA ASP A 11 -10.37 -12.76 -9.42
C ASP A 11 -10.29 -12.30 -7.96
N VAL A 12 -10.19 -13.23 -7.01
CA VAL A 12 -10.00 -12.89 -5.59
C VAL A 12 -8.68 -12.17 -5.35
N ALA A 13 -7.59 -12.60 -5.99
CA ALA A 13 -6.30 -11.93 -5.91
C ALA A 13 -6.36 -10.50 -6.46
N ALA A 14 -7.01 -10.30 -7.62
CA ALA A 14 -7.18 -8.98 -8.21
C ALA A 14 -8.02 -8.02 -7.34
N LEU A 15 -9.09 -8.53 -6.73
CA LEU A 15 -9.88 -7.77 -5.75
C LEU A 15 -9.05 -7.43 -4.50
N SER A 16 -8.24 -8.37 -4.02
CA SER A 16 -7.36 -8.16 -2.88
C SER A 16 -6.31 -7.09 -3.17
N THR A 17 -5.62 -7.16 -4.31
CA THR A 17 -4.59 -6.17 -4.69
C THR A 17 -5.19 -4.79 -4.91
N ALA A 18 -6.36 -4.70 -5.56
CA ALA A 18 -7.07 -3.42 -5.72
C ALA A 18 -7.48 -2.81 -4.36
N HIS A 19 -7.95 -3.63 -3.43
CA HIS A 19 -8.27 -3.18 -2.08
C HIS A 19 -7.03 -2.71 -1.32
N THR A 20 -5.95 -3.47 -1.35
CA THR A 20 -4.67 -3.09 -0.73
C THR A 20 -4.13 -1.77 -1.31
N LEU A 21 -4.26 -1.56 -2.62
CA LEU A 21 -3.84 -0.30 -3.25
C LEU A 21 -4.67 0.88 -2.77
N ALA A 22 -5.98 0.70 -2.64
CA ALA A 22 -6.88 1.72 -2.12
C ALA A 22 -6.55 2.08 -0.65
N MET A 23 -6.19 1.09 0.17
CA MET A 23 -5.76 1.30 1.55
C MET A 23 -4.46 2.11 1.61
N ALA A 24 -3.44 1.74 0.82
CA ALA A 24 -2.19 2.50 0.75
C ALA A 24 -2.43 3.98 0.40
N ARG A 25 -3.27 4.24 -0.63
CA ARG A 25 -3.65 5.61 -1.01
C ARG A 25 -4.39 6.36 0.10
N SER A 26 -5.33 5.70 0.77
CA SER A 26 -6.10 6.28 1.88
C SER A 26 -5.19 6.64 3.06
N ASP A 27 -4.23 5.79 3.38
CA ASP A 27 -3.30 6.00 4.47
C ASP A 27 -2.31 7.12 4.16
N ILE A 28 -1.81 7.25 2.92
CA ILE A 28 -1.04 8.44 2.52
C ILE A 28 -1.87 9.71 2.69
N HIS A 29 -3.13 9.71 2.26
CA HIS A 29 -3.99 10.87 2.43
C HIS A 29 -4.23 11.20 3.91
N SER A 30 -4.39 10.18 4.75
CA SER A 30 -4.54 10.34 6.21
C SER A 30 -3.24 10.85 6.85
N ALA A 31 -2.09 10.38 6.38
CA ALA A 31 -0.77 10.82 6.84
C ALA A 31 -0.50 12.29 6.48
N VAL A 32 -0.93 12.75 5.30
CA VAL A 32 -0.77 14.16 4.90
C VAL A 32 -1.64 15.10 5.72
N ASN A 33 -2.85 14.66 6.10
CA ASN A 33 -3.83 15.50 6.80
C ASN A 33 -3.82 15.34 8.33
N ALA A 34 -2.95 14.50 8.88
CA ALA A 34 -2.92 14.26 10.32
C ALA A 34 -2.31 15.42 11.11
N ASP A 35 -2.97 15.80 12.22
CA ASP A 35 -2.60 16.96 13.05
C ASP A 35 -1.32 16.78 13.88
N THR A 36 -0.82 15.55 14.05
CA THR A 36 0.34 15.25 14.90
C THR A 36 1.34 14.36 14.19
N ASP A 37 2.63 14.58 14.41
CA ASP A 37 3.69 13.76 13.82
C ASP A 37 3.55 12.28 14.19
N HIS A 38 3.03 11.98 15.38
CA HIS A 38 2.72 10.60 15.75
C HIS A 38 1.68 9.97 14.83
N ARG A 39 0.56 10.65 14.56
CA ARG A 39 -0.48 10.14 13.65
C ARG A 39 0.02 10.07 12.22
N ARG A 40 0.75 11.10 11.76
CA ARG A 40 1.40 11.10 10.44
C ARG A 40 2.29 9.88 10.26
N HIS A 41 3.15 9.59 11.25
CA HIS A 41 4.04 8.43 11.25
C HIS A 41 3.27 7.10 11.23
N GLN A 42 2.22 6.95 12.03
CA GLN A 42 1.42 5.72 12.07
C GLN A 42 0.72 5.44 10.74
N TYR A 43 0.10 6.45 10.13
CA TYR A 43 -0.52 6.29 8.82
C TYR A 43 0.52 5.98 7.73
N ALA A 44 1.69 6.62 7.78
CA ALA A 44 2.76 6.34 6.83
C ALA A 44 3.32 4.91 6.97
N LEU A 45 3.45 4.37 8.19
CA LEU A 45 3.80 2.95 8.39
C LEU A 45 2.75 2.02 7.79
N SER A 46 1.46 2.29 8.01
CA SER A 46 0.37 1.50 7.43
C SER A 46 0.38 1.53 5.90
N ALA A 47 0.55 2.73 5.31
CA ALA A 47 0.70 2.90 3.86
C ALA A 47 1.88 2.11 3.29
N ARG A 48 3.03 2.14 3.98
CA ARG A 48 4.22 1.39 3.60
C ARG A 48 3.95 -0.11 3.56
N ASP A 49 3.32 -0.65 4.59
CA ASP A 49 3.06 -2.08 4.69
C ASP A 49 2.07 -2.56 3.61
N HIS A 50 1.04 -1.76 3.29
CA HIS A 50 0.16 -2.02 2.16
C HIS A 50 0.89 -1.95 0.80
N ALA A 51 1.73 -0.94 0.58
CA ALA A 51 2.53 -0.83 -0.64
C ALA A 51 3.48 -2.02 -0.81
N VAL A 52 4.19 -2.40 0.25
CA VAL A 52 5.08 -3.58 0.24
C VAL A 52 4.31 -4.87 -0.05
N THR A 53 3.10 -5.03 0.51
CA THR A 53 2.23 -6.19 0.24
C THR A 53 1.96 -6.34 -1.26
N LEU A 54 1.64 -5.24 -1.96
CA LEU A 54 1.45 -5.25 -3.41
C LEU A 54 2.70 -5.59 -4.21
N LEU A 55 3.85 -5.08 -3.77
CA LEU A 55 5.12 -5.31 -4.46
C LEU A 55 5.61 -6.76 -4.31
N LEU A 56 5.24 -7.43 -3.23
CA LEU A 56 5.52 -8.85 -2.99
C LEU A 56 4.50 -9.78 -3.67
N GLU A 57 3.26 -9.33 -3.89
CA GLU A 57 2.24 -10.10 -4.59
C GLU A 57 2.61 -10.25 -6.08
N ARG A 58 2.80 -11.49 -6.53
CA ARG A 58 3.27 -11.82 -7.88
C ARG A 58 2.22 -11.57 -8.94
N THR A 59 0.95 -11.59 -8.56
CA THR A 59 -0.19 -11.39 -9.45
C THR A 59 -0.64 -9.94 -9.55
N SER A 60 0.01 -9.01 -8.83
CA SER A 60 -0.25 -7.58 -8.94
C SER A 60 -0.03 -7.09 -10.37
N GLU A 61 -1.02 -6.39 -10.90
CA GLU A 61 -0.93 -5.78 -12.22
C GLU A 61 0.21 -4.74 -12.28
N PRO A 62 0.90 -4.56 -13.42
CA PRO A 62 2.01 -3.62 -13.52
C PRO A 62 1.68 -2.20 -13.07
N SER A 63 0.48 -1.70 -13.39
CA SER A 63 0.03 -0.37 -12.96
C SER A 63 -0.22 -0.27 -11.45
N GLN A 64 -0.68 -1.35 -10.81
CA GLN A 64 -0.82 -1.39 -9.36
C GLN A 64 0.56 -1.35 -8.68
N ARG A 65 1.55 -2.03 -9.27
CA ARG A 65 2.94 -2.01 -8.78
C ARG A 65 3.56 -0.63 -8.91
N GLU A 66 3.39 0.03 -10.05
CA GLU A 66 3.87 1.40 -10.27
C GLU A 66 3.27 2.36 -9.22
N HIS A 67 1.96 2.28 -8.96
CA HIS A 67 1.34 3.08 -7.90
C HIS A 67 1.83 2.70 -6.50
N ALA A 68 2.06 1.42 -6.22
CA ALA A 68 2.61 0.97 -4.95
C ALA A 68 4.03 1.50 -4.72
N GLU A 69 4.87 1.59 -5.76
CA GLU A 69 6.20 2.21 -5.67
C GLU A 69 6.11 3.70 -5.31
N TYR A 70 5.17 4.44 -5.91
CA TYR A 70 4.93 5.84 -5.55
C TYR A 70 4.47 5.98 -4.09
N TYR A 71 3.51 5.17 -3.64
CA TYR A 71 3.04 5.23 -2.25
C TYR A 71 4.09 4.78 -1.24
N LEU A 72 4.96 3.83 -1.61
CA LEU A 72 6.10 3.43 -0.78
C LEU A 72 7.06 4.60 -0.59
N ALA A 73 7.44 5.29 -1.67
CA ALA A 73 8.33 6.45 -1.61
C ALA A 73 7.73 7.59 -0.76
N ASP A 74 6.44 7.89 -0.92
CA ASP A 74 5.75 8.89 -0.12
C ASP A 74 5.71 8.51 1.38
N ALA A 75 5.38 7.25 1.67
CA ALA A 75 5.36 6.74 3.04
C ALA A 75 6.73 6.86 3.72
N GLU A 76 7.79 6.44 3.04
CA GLU A 76 9.16 6.53 3.54
C GLU A 76 9.60 7.97 3.78
N ALA A 77 9.24 8.89 2.88
CA ALA A 77 9.52 10.32 3.07
C ALA A 77 8.79 10.89 4.31
N ILE A 78 7.53 10.52 4.54
CA ILE A 78 6.78 10.96 5.72
C ILE A 78 7.36 10.37 7.01
N ILE A 79 7.75 9.09 7.00
CA ILE A 79 8.41 8.42 8.13
C ILE A 79 9.71 9.14 8.48
N ALA A 80 10.55 9.43 7.49
CA ALA A 80 11.81 10.15 7.70
C ALA A 80 11.57 11.55 8.27
N ALA A 81 10.51 12.25 7.84
CA ALA A 81 10.16 13.58 8.32
C ALA A 81 9.52 13.61 9.73
N THR A 82 9.08 12.46 10.26
CA THR A 82 8.39 12.35 11.56
C THR A 82 9.20 11.58 12.60
N THR A 83 10.31 10.96 12.20
CA THR A 83 11.25 10.29 13.11
C THR A 83 12.24 11.32 13.64
N PRO A 84 12.37 11.50 14.98
CA PRO A 84 13.37 12.39 15.54
C PRO A 84 14.78 11.90 15.18
N ILE A 85 15.64 12.80 14.71
CA ILE A 85 17.07 12.52 14.57
C ILE A 85 17.66 12.58 15.98
N SER A 86 17.96 11.40 16.55
CA SER A 86 18.71 11.27 17.82
C SER A 86 20.18 11.64 17.66
#